data_AF-A0A525WFI7-F1
#
_entry.id   AF-A0A525WFI7-F1
#
_cell.length_a   1.000
_cell.length_b   1.000
_cell.length_c   1.000
_cell.angle_alpha   90.00
_cell.angle_beta   90.00
_cell.angle_gamma   90.00
#
_symmetry.space_group_name_H-M   'P 1'
#
loop_
_entity.id
_entity.type
_entity.pdbx_description
1 polymer ?
#
loop_
_entity_poly.entity_id
_entity_poly.type
_entity_poly.pdbx_seq_one_letter_code
_entity_poly.pdbx_strand_id
1 'polypeptide(L)'
;MGKTMLSVLFGLGLSVAGATAAFALQAGGVEVGDLETGSVVGQSFKELDVDASFYAIEIGAIKTWYPPTTVIDFKTRPGAPVLLKVTNLSTAEHGFQLTAAVNQSAPTVLNTKLVLKPGETKYIGVPTSDLFYAAGNVLEYRCHLHPAHVGGKLVMLK
;
A
#
# COMPACT_ATOMS: atom_id res chain seq x y z
N MET A 1 22.70 -38.28 34.63
CA MET A 1 22.00 -37.85 33.40
C MET A 1 20.80 -36.92 33.63
N GLY A 2 20.67 -36.25 34.79
CA GLY A 2 19.46 -35.46 35.12
C GLY A 2 19.59 -33.93 35.06
N LYS A 3 20.77 -33.37 34.76
CA LYS A 3 21.00 -31.92 34.77
C LYS A 3 21.02 -31.27 33.38
N THR A 4 21.19 -32.05 32.32
CA THR A 4 21.26 -31.56 30.93
C THR A 4 19.89 -31.46 30.24
N MET A 5 18.88 -32.19 30.70
CA MET A 5 17.51 -32.13 30.14
C MET A 5 16.77 -30.83 30.50
N LEU A 6 17.05 -30.22 31.65
CA LEU A 6 16.31 -29.04 32.12
C LEU A 6 16.75 -27.76 31.39
N SER A 7 18.02 -27.67 31.00
CA SER A 7 18.56 -26.53 30.24
C SER A 7 18.03 -26.49 28.80
N VAL A 8 17.78 -27.65 28.20
CA VAL A 8 17.20 -27.74 26.85
C VAL A 8 15.75 -27.29 26.86
N LEU A 9 14.97 -27.65 27.90
CA LEU A 9 13.56 -27.25 28.00
C LEU A 9 13.38 -25.75 28.28
N PHE A 10 14.29 -25.14 29.05
CA PHE A 10 14.26 -23.68 29.29
C PHE A 10 14.74 -22.88 28.06
N GLY A 11 15.71 -23.41 27.29
CA GLY A 11 16.14 -22.81 26.03
C GLY A 11 15.09 -22.89 24.93
N LEU A 12 14.32 -23.99 24.88
CA LEU A 12 13.21 -24.14 23.93
C LEU A 12 11.97 -23.33 24.32
N GLY A 13 11.72 -23.13 25.63
CA GLY A 13 10.62 -22.30 26.11
C GLY A 13 10.80 -20.81 25.78
N LEU A 14 12.04 -20.31 25.81
CA LEU A 14 12.33 -18.91 25.44
C LEU A 14 12.27 -18.64 23.94
N SER A 15 12.51 -19.63 23.07
CA SER A 15 12.43 -19.43 21.61
C SER A 15 10.98 -19.35 21.11
N VAL A 16 10.01 -19.93 21.83
CA VAL A 16 8.59 -19.85 21.48
C VAL A 16 7.94 -18.58 22.01
N ALA A 17 8.40 -18.05 23.16
CA ALA A 17 7.88 -16.80 23.72
C ALA A 17 8.38 -15.54 22.97
N GLY A 18 9.48 -15.62 22.22
CA GLY A 18 10.00 -14.51 21.42
C GLY A 18 9.35 -14.35 20.04
N ALA A 19 8.61 -15.36 19.56
CA ALA A 19 8.03 -15.34 18.21
C ALA A 19 6.72 -14.53 18.11
N THR A 20 6.11 -14.16 19.24
CA THR A 20 4.82 -13.43 19.24
C THR A 20 4.96 -11.92 19.06
N ALA A 21 6.18 -11.37 19.11
CA ALA A 21 6.44 -9.94 18.88
C ALA A 21 6.82 -9.59 17.43
N ALA A 22 6.94 -10.58 16.53
CA ALA A 22 7.48 -10.38 15.18
C ALA A 22 6.42 -10.20 14.07
N PHE A 23 5.11 -10.22 14.38
CA PHE A 23 4.05 -10.07 13.39
C PHE A 23 3.66 -8.61 13.07
N ALA A 24 4.48 -7.62 13.47
CA ALA A 24 4.10 -6.21 13.44
C ALA A 24 5.11 -5.27 12.76
N LEU A 25 5.96 -5.75 11.85
CA LEU A 25 7.00 -4.90 11.26
C LEU A 25 7.24 -5.06 9.76
N GLN A 26 6.28 -5.55 8.98
CA GLN A 26 6.37 -5.50 7.53
C GLN A 26 5.11 -4.84 6.98
N ALA A 27 5.26 -3.76 6.21
CA ALA A 27 4.18 -3.30 5.34
C ALA A 27 4.00 -4.37 4.26
N GLY A 28 2.77 -4.79 4.04
CA GLY A 28 2.51 -5.98 3.23
C GLY A 28 1.08 -6.51 3.31
N GLY A 29 0.21 -5.91 4.10
CA GLY A 29 -1.22 -6.23 4.08
C GLY A 29 -1.97 -5.53 2.96
N VAL A 30 -1.26 -4.97 1.97
CA VAL A 30 -1.88 -4.31 0.82
C VAL A 30 -2.48 -5.36 -0.10
N GLU A 31 -3.76 -5.19 -0.39
CA GLU A 31 -4.51 -6.06 -1.28
C GLU A 31 -4.90 -5.30 -2.55
N VAL A 32 -4.79 -5.96 -3.71
CA VAL A 32 -5.16 -5.38 -5.01
C VAL A 32 -6.21 -6.26 -5.66
N GLY A 33 -7.29 -5.64 -6.16
CA GLY A 33 -8.40 -6.40 -6.75
C GLY A 33 -9.43 -5.54 -7.44
N ASP A 34 -10.53 -6.20 -7.84
CA ASP A 34 -11.73 -5.56 -8.36
C ASP A 34 -12.66 -5.17 -7.20
N LEU A 35 -13.54 -4.19 -7.41
CA LEU A 35 -14.46 -3.71 -6.35
C LEU A 35 -15.34 -4.83 -5.76
N GLU A 36 -15.83 -5.71 -6.62
CA GLU A 36 -16.82 -6.73 -6.27
C GLU A 36 -16.22 -7.91 -5.48
N THR A 37 -14.94 -8.20 -5.70
CA THR A 37 -14.27 -9.41 -5.20
C THR A 37 -13.10 -9.12 -4.26
N GLY A 38 -12.56 -7.90 -4.28
CA GLY A 38 -11.45 -7.50 -3.44
C GLY A 38 -11.85 -7.31 -1.98
N SER A 39 -10.86 -7.49 -1.11
CA SER A 39 -10.99 -7.26 0.34
C SER A 39 -9.64 -6.86 0.91
N VAL A 40 -9.65 -6.16 2.04
CA VAL A 40 -8.45 -5.84 2.83
C VAL A 40 -8.76 -6.07 4.30
N VAL A 41 -7.87 -6.79 4.99
CA VAL A 41 -8.03 -7.18 6.41
C VAL A 41 -9.41 -7.75 6.75
N GLY A 42 -9.99 -8.54 5.84
CA GLY A 42 -11.29 -9.19 6.01
C GLY A 42 -12.51 -8.31 5.72
N GLN A 43 -12.33 -7.04 5.35
CA GLN A 43 -13.41 -6.14 4.91
C GLN A 43 -13.46 -6.07 3.39
N SER A 44 -14.67 -6.21 2.80
CA SER A 44 -14.84 -6.17 1.35
C SER A 44 -14.66 -4.75 0.81
N PHE A 45 -14.07 -4.60 -0.38
CA PHE A 45 -13.87 -3.29 -1.01
C PHE A 45 -15.18 -2.52 -1.23
N LYS A 46 -16.26 -3.20 -1.59
CA LYS A 46 -17.58 -2.56 -1.79
C LYS A 46 -18.22 -1.99 -0.51
N GLU A 47 -17.70 -2.37 0.66
CA GLU A 47 -18.15 -1.87 1.96
C GLU A 47 -17.29 -0.69 2.46
N LEU A 48 -16.26 -0.32 1.69
CA LEU A 48 -15.36 0.78 1.99
C LEU A 48 -15.66 1.98 1.07
N ASP A 49 -15.56 3.18 1.64
CA ASP A 49 -15.55 4.39 0.86
C ASP A 49 -14.23 4.50 0.07
N VAL A 50 -14.31 4.96 -1.18
CA VAL A 50 -13.13 5.24 -1.99
C VAL A 50 -12.51 6.56 -1.53
N ASP A 51 -11.30 6.48 -1.01
CA ASP A 51 -10.63 7.62 -0.35
C ASP A 51 -9.88 8.51 -1.31
N ALA A 52 -9.38 7.91 -2.38
CA ALA A 52 -8.71 8.60 -3.45
C ALA A 52 -8.88 7.84 -4.75
N SER A 53 -8.94 8.60 -5.84
CA SER A 53 -8.92 8.05 -7.19
C SER A 53 -7.73 8.61 -7.95
N PHE A 54 -7.04 7.73 -8.67
CA PHE A 54 -5.88 8.04 -9.50
C PHE A 54 -6.15 7.65 -10.95
N TYR A 55 -5.73 8.50 -11.87
CA TYR A 55 -6.01 8.34 -13.29
C TYR A 55 -4.74 8.48 -14.11
N ALA A 56 -4.38 7.48 -14.91
CA ALA A 56 -3.43 7.70 -16.00
C ALA A 56 -4.18 8.40 -17.12
N ILE A 57 -3.73 9.61 -17.46
CA ILE A 57 -4.36 10.48 -18.48
C ILE A 57 -3.31 11.04 -19.43
N GLU A 58 -3.79 11.50 -20.59
CA GLU A 58 -2.99 12.18 -21.61
C GLU A 58 -3.50 13.62 -21.77
N ILE A 59 -2.63 14.60 -21.58
CA ILE A 59 -2.92 16.04 -21.77
C ILE A 59 -1.98 16.56 -22.85
N GLY A 60 -2.49 16.67 -24.08
CA GLY A 60 -1.64 16.94 -25.24
C GLY A 60 -0.57 15.86 -25.39
N ALA A 61 0.70 16.25 -25.35
CA ALA A 61 1.84 15.31 -25.41
C ALA A 61 2.26 14.77 -24.03
N ILE A 62 1.65 15.22 -22.94
CA ILE A 62 2.03 14.86 -21.57
C ILE A 62 1.24 13.64 -21.13
N LYS A 63 1.95 12.63 -20.62
CA LYS A 63 1.37 11.45 -19.96
C LYS A 63 1.61 11.57 -18.46
N THR A 64 0.55 11.52 -17.68
CA THR A 64 0.62 11.80 -16.23
C THR A 64 -0.35 10.96 -15.43
N TRP A 65 -0.01 10.75 -14.16
CA TRP A 65 -0.98 10.37 -13.13
C TRP A 65 -1.67 11.62 -12.57
N TYR A 66 -2.99 11.61 -12.52
CA TYR A 66 -3.85 12.69 -11.99
C TYR A 66 -4.67 12.18 -10.79
N PRO A 67 -4.94 13.01 -9.77
CA PRO A 67 -4.40 14.36 -9.58
C PRO A 67 -2.88 14.34 -9.36
N PRO A 68 -2.16 15.47 -9.48
CA PRO A 68 -0.72 15.53 -9.16
C PRO A 68 -0.45 15.56 -7.65
N THR A 69 -1.47 15.90 -6.85
CA THR A 69 -1.43 15.84 -5.39
C THR A 69 -2.78 15.38 -4.87
N THR A 70 -2.75 14.38 -4.01
CA THR A 70 -3.91 13.84 -3.29
C THR A 70 -3.67 14.01 -1.80
N VAL A 71 -4.69 14.39 -1.04
CA VAL A 71 -4.61 14.53 0.42
C VAL A 71 -5.64 13.61 1.06
N ILE A 72 -5.22 12.80 2.03
CA ILE A 72 -6.12 12.05 2.91
C ILE A 72 -5.94 12.60 4.32
N ASP A 73 -7.04 13.07 4.93
CA ASP A 73 -7.05 13.52 6.33
C ASP A 73 -7.48 12.38 7.25
N PHE A 74 -6.51 11.83 7.98
CA PHE A 74 -6.74 10.76 8.95
C PHE A 74 -7.28 11.25 10.29
N LYS A 75 -7.21 12.56 10.59
CA LYS A 75 -7.77 13.11 11.84
C LYS A 75 -9.29 13.04 11.87
N THR A 76 -9.90 13.03 10.69
CA THR A 76 -11.35 13.00 10.50
C THR A 76 -11.85 11.64 10.00
N ARG A 77 -10.97 10.64 9.88
CA ARG A 77 -11.29 9.32 9.33
C ARG A 77 -11.50 8.29 10.45
N PRO A 78 -12.53 7.43 10.39
CA PRO A 78 -12.55 6.22 11.20
C PRO A 78 -11.35 5.33 10.86
N GLY A 79 -10.86 4.52 11.82
CA GLY A 79 -9.67 3.67 11.65
C GLY A 79 -9.76 2.53 10.62
N ALA A 80 -10.79 2.55 9.76
CA ALA A 80 -11.00 1.60 8.68
C ALA A 80 -9.86 1.65 7.63
N PRO A 81 -9.59 0.53 6.94
CA PRO A 81 -8.61 0.47 5.86
C PRO A 81 -8.85 1.53 4.80
N VAL A 82 -7.79 1.96 4.13
CA VAL A 82 -7.85 2.93 3.04
C VAL A 82 -8.10 2.21 1.73
N LEU A 83 -9.08 2.67 0.96
CA LEU A 83 -9.37 2.14 -0.38
C LEU A 83 -9.00 3.18 -1.43
N LEU A 84 -8.03 2.84 -2.28
CA LEU A 84 -7.58 3.66 -3.39
C LEU A 84 -8.10 3.07 -4.70
N LYS A 85 -8.71 3.90 -5.54
CA LYS A 85 -9.11 3.52 -6.91
C LYS A 85 -8.05 3.96 -7.90
N VAL A 86 -7.64 3.09 -8.79
CA VAL A 86 -6.65 3.37 -9.84
C VAL A 86 -7.25 3.00 -11.18
N THR A 87 -7.35 3.97 -12.09
CA THR A 87 -7.93 3.79 -13.42
C THR A 87 -6.96 4.26 -14.48
N ASN A 88 -6.86 3.51 -15.58
CA ASN A 88 -6.14 3.96 -16.77
C ASN A 88 -7.13 4.50 -17.81
N LEU A 89 -7.17 5.82 -17.97
CA LEU A 89 -8.02 6.50 -18.97
C LEU A 89 -7.25 6.86 -20.25
N SER A 90 -5.99 6.46 -20.35
CA SER A 90 -5.14 6.70 -21.52
C SER A 90 -5.36 5.65 -22.61
N THR A 91 -4.66 5.83 -23.73
CA THR A 91 -4.68 4.92 -24.89
C THR A 91 -3.69 3.77 -24.80
N ALA A 92 -2.77 3.77 -23.83
CA ALA A 92 -1.69 2.78 -23.71
C ALA A 92 -1.66 2.13 -22.32
N GLU A 93 -0.91 1.03 -22.19
CA GLU A 93 -0.66 0.41 -20.90
C GLU A 93 0.21 1.30 -20.01
N HIS A 94 -0.16 1.43 -18.73
CA HIS A 94 0.64 2.15 -17.75
C HIS A 94 0.77 1.38 -16.45
N GLY A 95 1.99 1.44 -15.89
CA GLY A 95 2.22 1.06 -14.51
C GLY A 95 1.73 2.14 -13.56
N PHE A 96 1.24 1.73 -12.39
CA PHE A 96 1.14 2.55 -11.21
C PHE A 96 2.05 1.95 -10.14
N GLN A 97 2.85 2.77 -9.49
CA GLN A 97 3.58 2.40 -8.29
C GLN A 97 3.28 3.43 -7.22
N LEU A 98 2.87 3.01 -6.02
CA LEU A 98 2.74 3.85 -4.84
C LEU A 98 3.77 3.42 -3.80
N THR A 99 4.62 4.35 -3.38
CA THR A 99 5.68 4.04 -2.41
C THR A 99 6.07 5.25 -1.56
N ALA A 100 6.83 5.05 -0.48
CA ALA A 100 7.31 6.16 0.31
C ALA A 100 8.34 7.01 -0.47
N ALA A 101 8.29 8.33 -0.30
CA ALA A 101 9.26 9.24 -0.92
C ALA A 101 10.70 8.97 -0.46
N VAL A 102 10.86 8.45 0.76
CA VAL A 102 12.14 8.16 1.41
C VAL A 102 12.19 6.69 1.83
N ASN A 103 13.38 6.09 1.78
CA ASN A 103 13.64 4.71 2.22
C ASN A 103 12.87 3.59 1.48
N GLN A 104 12.61 3.76 0.17
CA GLN A 104 11.87 2.83 -0.70
C GLN A 104 12.30 1.34 -0.65
N SER A 105 13.48 1.03 -0.12
CA SER A 105 14.04 -0.33 -0.03
C SER A 105 13.86 -0.99 1.34
N ALA A 106 13.33 -0.28 2.34
CA ALA A 106 13.09 -0.88 3.65
C ALA A 106 11.90 -1.86 3.57
N PRO A 107 11.99 -3.05 4.20
CA PRO A 107 10.92 -4.05 4.17
C PRO A 107 9.63 -3.56 4.86
N THR A 108 9.73 -2.51 5.67
CA THR A 108 8.61 -1.85 6.33
C THR A 108 7.87 -0.88 5.42
N VAL A 109 8.34 -0.55 4.21
CA VAL A 109 7.80 0.54 3.39
C VAL A 109 6.72 0.05 2.43
N LEU A 110 5.61 0.78 2.35
CA LEU A 110 4.59 0.58 1.34
C LEU A 110 5.23 0.64 -0.06
N ASN A 111 5.05 -0.40 -0.87
CA ASN A 111 5.55 -0.43 -2.24
C ASN A 111 4.62 -1.28 -3.11
N THR A 112 3.51 -0.68 -3.53
CA THR A 112 2.50 -1.35 -4.34
C THR A 112 2.74 -1.03 -5.80
N LYS A 113 2.74 -2.06 -6.66
CA LYS A 113 2.86 -1.93 -8.11
C LYS A 113 1.72 -2.64 -8.81
N LEU A 114 1.17 -2.02 -9.86
CA LEU A 114 0.22 -2.62 -10.77
C LEU A 114 0.45 -2.14 -12.19
N VAL A 115 0.02 -2.95 -13.15
CA VAL A 115 0.00 -2.61 -14.57
C VAL A 115 -1.46 -2.60 -15.00
N LEU A 116 -1.90 -1.53 -15.65
CA LEU A 116 -3.28 -1.35 -16.10
C LEU A 116 -3.34 -1.21 -17.62
N LYS A 117 -4.19 -2.01 -18.25
CA LYS A 117 -4.57 -1.85 -19.66
C LYS A 117 -5.41 -0.58 -19.85
N PRO A 118 -5.51 -0.05 -21.09
CA PRO A 118 -6.43 1.04 -21.41
C PRO A 118 -7.86 0.73 -20.95
N GLY A 119 -8.49 1.66 -20.22
CA GLY A 119 -9.84 1.54 -19.66
C GLY A 119 -9.93 0.72 -18.37
N GLU A 120 -8.86 0.07 -17.92
CA GLU A 120 -8.89 -0.80 -16.74
C GLU A 120 -8.97 0.02 -15.44
N THR A 121 -9.73 -0.50 -14.48
CA THR A 121 -9.80 0.02 -13.11
C THR A 121 -9.46 -1.11 -12.14
N LYS A 122 -8.61 -0.80 -11.16
CA LYS A 122 -8.29 -1.65 -10.01
C LYS A 122 -8.41 -0.86 -8.72
N TYR A 123 -8.55 -1.59 -7.63
CA TYR A 123 -8.63 -1.05 -6.28
C TYR A 123 -7.46 -1.57 -5.46
N ILE A 124 -6.92 -0.72 -4.59
CA ILE A 124 -5.84 -1.02 -3.66
C ILE A 124 -6.39 -0.77 -2.26
N GLY A 125 -6.60 -1.85 -1.50
CA GLY A 125 -6.90 -1.77 -0.09
C GLY A 125 -5.61 -1.74 0.71
N VAL A 126 -5.44 -0.70 1.54
CA VAL A 126 -4.25 -0.51 2.36
C VAL A 126 -4.66 -0.53 3.84
N PRO A 127 -4.12 -1.44 4.66
CA PRO A 127 -4.33 -1.40 6.10
C PRO A 127 -3.84 -0.06 6.65
N THR A 128 -4.61 0.53 7.56
CA THR A 128 -4.24 1.80 8.20
C THR A 128 -2.86 1.72 8.82
N SER A 129 -2.52 0.61 9.49
CA SER A 129 -1.19 0.32 10.05
C SER A 129 -0.07 0.51 9.03
N ASP A 130 -0.27 0.05 7.79
CA ASP A 130 0.73 0.11 6.72
C ASP A 130 0.94 1.54 6.21
N LEU A 131 0.12 2.51 6.59
CA LEU A 131 0.33 3.94 6.31
C LEU A 131 0.99 4.68 7.48
N PHE A 132 0.77 4.21 8.71
CA PHE A 132 1.31 4.82 9.92
C PHE A 132 2.71 4.31 10.27
N TYR A 133 2.98 3.01 10.08
CA TYR A 133 4.28 2.40 10.41
C TYR A 133 5.27 2.42 9.26
N ALA A 134 4.79 2.41 8.01
CA ALA A 134 5.62 2.23 6.82
C ALA A 134 6.16 3.51 6.20
N ALA A 135 5.51 4.64 6.47
CA ALA A 135 5.65 5.83 5.66
C ALA A 135 5.63 7.09 6.53
N GLY A 136 6.50 8.04 6.16
CA GLY A 136 6.33 9.44 6.58
C GLY A 136 4.99 9.99 6.08
N ASN A 137 4.77 11.29 6.19
CA ASN A 137 3.47 11.89 5.82
C ASN A 137 3.25 12.00 4.29
N VAL A 138 4.18 11.52 3.48
CA VAL A 138 4.15 11.65 2.02
C VAL A 138 4.53 10.33 1.36
N LEU A 139 3.64 9.86 0.48
CA LEU A 139 3.88 8.82 -0.49
C LEU A 139 3.98 9.43 -1.89
N GLU A 140 4.72 8.78 -2.78
CA GLU A 140 4.83 9.13 -4.19
C GLU A 140 4.13 8.06 -5.02
N TYR A 141 3.40 8.50 -6.05
CA TYR A 141 2.92 7.61 -7.10
C TYR A 141 3.46 8.00 -8.46
N ARG A 142 3.82 6.99 -9.25
CA ARG A 142 4.45 7.19 -10.57
C ARG A 142 4.18 6.04 -11.53
N CYS A 143 4.46 6.28 -12.81
CA CYS A 143 4.52 5.20 -13.80
C CYS A 143 5.84 4.45 -13.70
N HIS A 144 5.83 3.23 -13.18
CA HIS A 144 7.05 2.43 -13.07
C HIS A 144 7.46 1.76 -14.39
N LEU A 145 6.56 1.67 -15.37
CA LEU A 145 6.87 1.18 -16.72
C LEU A 145 7.56 2.27 -17.58
N HIS A 146 7.29 3.54 -17.29
CA HIS A 146 7.76 4.67 -18.09
C HIS A 146 8.21 5.81 -17.16
N PRO A 147 9.50 5.85 -16.75
CA PRO A 147 10.00 6.80 -15.75
C PRO A 147 9.84 8.28 -16.11
N ALA A 148 9.69 8.61 -17.40
CA ALA A 148 9.49 9.98 -17.88
C ALA A 148 8.07 10.50 -17.70
N HIS A 149 7.08 9.64 -17.40
CA HIS A 149 5.72 10.10 -17.15
C HIS A 149 5.63 10.83 -15.81
N VAL A 150 4.84 11.88 -15.78
CA VAL A 150 4.69 12.71 -14.59
C VAL A 150 3.88 11.94 -13.53
N GLY A 151 4.45 11.83 -12.34
CA GLY A 151 3.80 11.24 -11.16
C GLY A 151 3.13 12.29 -10.28
N GLY A 152 2.80 11.89 -9.07
CA GLY A 152 2.27 12.80 -8.06
C GLY A 152 2.55 12.32 -6.64
N LYS A 153 1.92 13.00 -5.67
CA LYS A 153 2.14 12.75 -4.24
C LYS A 153 0.83 12.53 -3.51
N LEU A 154 0.80 11.53 -2.64
CA LEU A 154 -0.27 11.34 -1.66
C LEU A 154 0.23 11.84 -0.30
N VAL A 155 -0.40 12.89 0.20
CA VAL A 155 -0.11 13.50 1.49
C VAL A 155 -1.10 13.00 2.52
N MET A 156 -0.58 12.54 3.65
CA MET A 156 -1.37 12.04 4.76
C MET A 156 -1.32 13.08 5.88
N LEU A 157 -2.47 13.68 6.20
CA LEU A 157 -2.60 14.51 7.39
C LEU A 157 -2.92 13.56 8.55
N LYS A 158 -1.95 13.38 9.44
CA LYS A 158 -2.03 12.54 10.63
C LYS A 158 -2.34 13.41 11.85
#